data_AF-N1QZA8-F1
#
_entry.id   AF-N1QZA8-F1
#
_cell.length_a   1.000
_cell.length_b   1.000
_cell.length_c   1.000
_cell.angle_alpha   90.00
_cell.angle_beta   90.00
_cell.angle_gamma   90.00
#
_symmetry.space_group_name_H-M   'P 1'
#
loop_
_entity.id
_entity.type
_entity.pdbx_description
1 polymer ?
#
loop_
_entity_poly.entity_id
_entity_poly.type
_entity_poly.pdbx_seq_one_letter_code
_entity_poly.pdbx_strand_id
1 'polypeptide(L)'
;MLYVRPGNHPQYASSARLLPTVYSRYLAGAGARLRCPDAPAVPPSELLALARSQAEYILGRNPLRLSYMVGYGPRFPAQVHHRAASIVSHKANNRFIGCMQGFDHWYVRKRPNPNVLTGAIVGGPNCRDEFRDDRTNYVQTEACTYNTAPMVAVFARLHNLSATAAEEGCRPGTALGLSAKCK
;
A
#
# COMPACT_ATOMS: atom_id res chain seq x y z
N MET A 1 -9.12 -4.77 -5.82
CA MET A 1 -8.74 -4.85 -4.38
C MET A 1 -9.81 -5.63 -3.62
N LEU A 2 -9.49 -6.27 -2.50
CA LEU A 2 -10.53 -6.78 -1.59
C LEU A 2 -11.42 -5.60 -1.14
N TYR A 3 -12.71 -5.68 -1.46
CA TYR A 3 -13.71 -4.69 -1.06
C TYR A 3 -14.66 -5.34 -0.06
N VAL A 4 -14.72 -4.82 1.16
CA VAL A 4 -15.55 -5.39 2.23
C VAL A 4 -16.79 -4.54 2.49
N ARG A 5 -16.63 -3.22 2.60
CA ARG A 5 -17.72 -2.25 2.85
C ARG A 5 -17.33 -0.86 2.38
N PRO A 6 -18.28 0.07 2.18
CA PRO A 6 -17.96 1.46 1.86
C PRO A 6 -17.10 2.14 2.95
N GLY A 7 -16.11 2.91 2.49
CA GLY A 7 -15.24 3.73 3.33
C GLY A 7 -13.91 3.04 3.65
N ASN A 8 -12.80 3.73 3.30
CA ASN A 8 -11.42 3.33 3.58
C ASN A 8 -11.10 1.83 3.32
N HIS A 9 -11.28 1.37 2.09
CA HIS A 9 -11.10 -0.05 1.73
C HIS A 9 -9.68 -0.60 1.98
N PRO A 10 -8.60 0.19 1.80
CA PRO A 10 -7.25 -0.23 2.16
C PRO A 10 -7.14 -0.64 3.62
N GLN A 11 -7.96 -0.14 4.55
CA GLN A 11 -7.97 -0.64 5.93
C GLN A 11 -8.14 -2.16 6.00
N TYR A 12 -9.19 -2.66 5.35
CA TYR A 12 -9.52 -4.08 5.35
C TYR A 12 -8.56 -4.87 4.48
N ALA A 13 -8.27 -4.36 3.27
CA ALA A 13 -7.34 -5.01 2.37
C ALA A 13 -5.94 -5.15 2.98
N SER A 14 -5.49 -4.17 3.77
CA SER A 14 -4.18 -4.18 4.43
C SER A 14 -4.18 -5.06 5.68
N SER A 15 -5.15 -4.85 6.57
CA SER A 15 -5.22 -5.57 7.86
C SER A 15 -5.49 -7.06 7.65
N ALA A 16 -6.39 -7.40 6.72
CA ALA A 16 -6.67 -8.79 6.37
C ALA A 16 -5.48 -9.46 5.66
N ARG A 17 -4.48 -8.70 5.21
CA ARG A 17 -3.30 -9.24 4.53
C ARG A 17 -2.15 -9.58 5.44
N LEU A 18 -2.07 -8.92 6.59
CA LEU A 18 -1.08 -9.22 7.60
C LEU A 18 -1.17 -10.68 8.05
N LEU A 19 -2.37 -11.16 8.38
CA LEU A 19 -2.57 -12.50 8.93
C LEU A 19 -2.16 -13.62 7.95
N PRO A 20 -2.65 -13.68 6.69
CA PRO A 20 -2.19 -14.67 5.70
C PRO A 20 -0.69 -14.58 5.43
N THR A 21 -0.10 -13.38 5.49
CA THR A 21 1.33 -13.20 5.30
C THR A 21 2.13 -13.87 6.42
N VAL A 22 1.77 -13.64 7.68
CA VAL A 22 2.44 -14.28 8.83
C VAL A 22 2.14 -15.79 8.85
N TYR A 23 0.89 -16.17 8.62
CA TYR A 23 0.48 -17.57 8.67
C TYR A 23 1.10 -18.41 7.55
N SER A 24 1.31 -17.84 6.36
CA SER A 24 2.06 -18.51 5.29
C SER A 24 3.48 -18.86 5.74
N ARG A 25 4.17 -17.97 6.47
CA ARG A 25 5.50 -18.27 7.02
C ARG A 25 5.44 -19.40 8.03
N TYR A 26 4.48 -19.35 8.95
CA TYR A 26 4.30 -20.38 9.97
C TYR A 26 4.08 -21.75 9.35
N LEU A 27 3.11 -21.88 8.42
CA LEU A 27 2.81 -23.14 7.76
C LEU A 27 3.98 -23.67 6.93
N ALA A 28 4.73 -22.79 6.24
CA ALA A 28 5.92 -23.20 5.50
C ALA A 28 6.99 -23.79 6.43
N GLY A 29 7.23 -23.17 7.60
CA GLY A 29 8.17 -23.71 8.59
C GLY A 29 7.71 -25.02 9.23
N ALA A 30 6.39 -25.23 9.34
CA ALA A 30 5.81 -26.46 9.86
C ALA A 30 5.61 -27.57 8.81
N GLY A 31 5.94 -27.32 7.54
CA GLY A 31 5.63 -28.26 6.44
C GLY A 31 4.12 -28.53 6.27
N ALA A 32 3.27 -27.59 6.73
CA ALA A 32 1.84 -27.76 6.84
C ALA A 32 1.07 -26.97 5.76
N ARG A 33 -0.23 -27.28 5.63
CA ARG A 33 -1.18 -26.60 4.74
C ARG A 33 -2.36 -26.14 5.55
N LEU A 34 -2.99 -25.03 5.16
CA LEU A 34 -4.23 -24.58 5.76
C LEU A 34 -5.35 -25.55 5.35
N ARG A 35 -6.09 -26.06 6.34
CA ARG A 35 -7.24 -26.95 6.12
C ARG A 35 -8.51 -26.20 6.48
N CYS A 36 -9.48 -26.23 5.57
CA CYS A 36 -10.83 -25.70 5.77
C CYS A 36 -11.82 -26.87 5.67
N PRO A 37 -12.92 -26.88 6.44
CA PRO A 37 -13.86 -28.01 6.49
C PRO A 37 -14.39 -28.42 5.11
N ASP A 38 -14.74 -27.43 4.26
CA ASP A 38 -15.38 -27.65 2.96
C ASP A 38 -14.53 -27.19 1.77
N ALA A 39 -13.20 -27.12 1.93
CA ALA A 39 -12.32 -26.68 0.84
C ALA A 39 -10.99 -27.45 0.78
N PRO A 40 -10.37 -27.56 -0.43
CA PRO A 40 -9.06 -28.17 -0.57
C PRO A 40 -8.00 -27.51 0.32
N ALA A 41 -7.00 -28.31 0.72
CA ALA A 41 -5.91 -27.81 1.56
C ALA A 41 -5.07 -26.74 0.83
N VAL A 42 -5.07 -25.53 1.38
CA VAL A 42 -4.41 -24.36 0.78
C VAL A 42 -2.92 -24.36 1.16
N PRO A 43 -1.99 -24.34 0.19
CA PRO A 43 -0.56 -24.29 0.46
C PRO A 43 -0.14 -22.90 0.97
N PRO A 44 0.98 -22.81 1.71
CA PRO A 44 1.53 -21.53 2.17
C PRO A 44 1.78 -20.51 1.04
N SER A 45 2.18 -20.99 -0.13
CA SER A 45 2.46 -20.15 -1.31
C SER A 45 1.21 -19.40 -1.80
N GLU A 46 0.03 -20.00 -1.71
CA GLU A 46 -1.23 -19.38 -2.13
C GLU A 46 -1.67 -18.28 -1.15
N LEU A 47 -1.51 -18.54 0.15
CA LEU A 47 -1.66 -17.50 1.19
C LEU A 47 -0.65 -16.37 1.05
N LEU A 48 0.50 -16.59 0.44
CA LEU A 48 1.43 -15.51 0.17
C LEU A 48 1.11 -14.79 -1.15
N ALA A 49 0.66 -15.52 -2.17
CA ALA A 49 0.30 -14.97 -3.48
C ALA A 49 -0.86 -13.97 -3.38
N LEU A 50 -1.88 -14.29 -2.58
CA LEU A 50 -2.97 -13.36 -2.31
C LEU A 50 -2.48 -12.11 -1.53
N ALA A 51 -1.29 -12.15 -0.89
CA ALA A 51 -0.70 -11.02 -0.16
C ALA A 51 0.02 -10.09 -1.07
N ARG A 52 0.84 -10.70 -1.91
CA ARG A 52 1.46 -10.02 -3.02
C ARG A 52 0.42 -9.34 -3.90
N SER A 53 -0.71 -9.97 -4.22
CA SER A 53 -1.70 -9.34 -5.11
C SER A 53 -2.33 -8.06 -4.52
N GLN A 54 -2.63 -8.03 -3.22
CA GLN A 54 -3.14 -6.80 -2.58
C GLN A 54 -2.05 -5.72 -2.46
N ALA A 55 -0.83 -6.12 -2.10
CA ALA A 55 0.32 -5.22 -2.04
C ALA A 55 0.61 -4.58 -3.41
N GLU A 56 0.68 -5.39 -4.47
CA GLU A 56 0.87 -4.91 -5.84
C GLU A 56 -0.28 -4.00 -6.29
N TYR A 57 -1.53 -4.34 -5.96
CA TYR A 57 -2.67 -3.47 -6.26
C TYR A 57 -2.51 -2.09 -5.59
N ILE A 58 -2.12 -2.05 -4.31
CA ILE A 58 -1.84 -0.80 -3.58
C ILE A 58 -0.71 -0.01 -4.24
N LEU A 59 0.33 -0.69 -4.71
CA LEU A 59 1.52 -0.08 -5.32
C LEU A 59 1.34 0.28 -6.81
N GLY A 60 0.17 0.07 -7.40
CA GLY A 60 -0.17 0.55 -8.74
C GLY A 60 -0.55 -0.52 -9.77
N ARG A 61 -0.59 -1.81 -9.40
CA ARG A 61 -1.12 -2.89 -10.25
C ARG A 61 -2.65 -2.92 -10.18
N ASN A 62 -3.26 -1.83 -10.62
CA ASN A 62 -4.70 -1.59 -10.63
C ASN A 62 -5.12 -0.93 -11.97
N PRO A 63 -6.43 -0.88 -12.30
CA PRO A 63 -6.91 -0.33 -13.57
C PRO A 63 -6.46 1.11 -13.83
N LEU A 64 -6.30 1.91 -12.78
CA LEU A 64 -5.87 3.30 -12.88
C LEU A 64 -4.35 3.48 -13.05
N ARG A 65 -3.55 2.41 -12.89
CA ARG A 65 -2.08 2.44 -12.83
C ARG A 65 -1.59 3.54 -11.86
N LEU A 66 -2.24 3.62 -10.69
CA LEU A 66 -2.03 4.65 -9.68
C LEU A 66 -1.60 3.98 -8.37
N SER A 67 -0.45 4.36 -7.81
CA SER A 67 -0.07 3.93 -6.47
C SER A 67 -0.95 4.62 -5.43
N TYR A 68 -1.60 3.86 -4.56
CA TYR A 68 -2.28 4.40 -3.37
C TYR A 68 -1.32 4.65 -2.20
N MET A 69 -0.03 4.30 -2.35
CA MET A 69 1.04 4.75 -1.47
C MET A 69 1.64 6.05 -2.03
N VAL A 70 1.52 7.13 -1.25
CA VAL A 70 1.98 8.47 -1.60
C VAL A 70 3.49 8.49 -1.75
N GLY A 71 3.98 9.11 -2.84
CA GLY A 71 5.41 9.20 -3.13
C GLY A 71 6.03 7.93 -3.73
N TYR A 72 5.25 6.88 -3.96
CA TYR A 72 5.73 5.64 -4.59
C TYR A 72 5.24 5.52 -6.04
N GLY A 73 6.14 5.09 -6.93
CA GLY A 73 5.84 4.88 -8.34
C GLY A 73 5.66 6.17 -9.15
N PRO A 74 5.37 6.05 -10.46
CA PRO A 74 5.30 7.20 -11.38
C PRO A 74 4.04 8.05 -11.20
N ARG A 75 2.99 7.51 -10.55
CA ARG A 75 1.71 8.19 -10.33
C ARG A 75 1.19 7.84 -8.94
N PHE A 76 0.88 8.85 -8.14
CA PHE A 76 0.31 8.72 -6.79
C PHE A 76 -0.56 9.94 -6.44
N PRO A 77 -1.47 9.84 -5.44
CA PRO A 77 -2.29 10.95 -4.97
C PRO A 77 -1.46 12.14 -4.50
N ALA A 78 -1.78 13.33 -5.02
CA ALA A 78 -1.12 14.58 -4.70
C ALA A 78 -1.98 15.49 -3.80
N GLN A 79 -3.28 15.20 -3.65
CA GLN A 79 -4.22 15.95 -2.83
C GLN A 79 -4.76 15.11 -1.67
N VAL A 80 -3.85 14.54 -0.88
CA VAL A 80 -4.15 13.75 0.32
C VAL A 80 -4.90 14.58 1.36
N HIS A 81 -5.96 14.04 1.96
CA HIS A 81 -6.63 14.63 3.12
C HIS A 81 -5.74 14.47 4.37
N HIS A 82 -4.83 15.43 4.56
CA HIS A 82 -3.95 15.48 5.73
C HIS A 82 -3.50 16.92 5.97
N ARG A 83 -3.80 17.49 7.16
CA ARG A 83 -3.58 18.92 7.45
C ARG A 83 -2.12 19.36 7.27
N ALA A 84 -1.18 18.60 7.83
CA ALA A 84 0.24 18.94 7.70
C ALA A 84 0.78 18.71 6.28
N ALA A 85 0.07 17.94 5.44
CA ALA A 85 0.44 17.79 4.04
C ALA A 85 -0.06 18.99 3.21
N SER A 86 -1.30 19.43 3.45
CA SER A 86 -1.97 20.47 2.68
C SER A 86 -1.53 21.89 3.01
N ILE A 87 -1.13 22.16 4.25
CA ILE A 87 -0.66 23.47 4.70
C ILE A 87 0.84 23.59 4.44
N VAL A 88 1.32 24.72 3.92
CA VAL A 88 2.76 24.97 3.72
C VAL A 88 3.56 24.71 4.99
N SER A 89 4.73 24.08 4.85
CA SER A 89 5.61 23.87 5.99
C SER A 89 6.18 25.18 6.53
N HIS A 90 6.45 25.21 7.83
CA HIS A 90 7.10 26.36 8.48
C HIS A 90 8.45 26.73 7.84
N LYS A 91 9.19 25.74 7.34
CA LYS A 91 10.46 25.94 6.62
C LYS A 91 10.29 26.74 5.33
N ALA A 92 9.19 26.52 4.60
CA ALA A 92 8.91 27.22 3.35
C ALA A 92 8.22 28.58 3.58
N ASN A 93 7.41 28.70 4.63
CA ASN A 93 6.80 29.95 5.04
C ASN A 93 6.61 29.96 6.56
N ASN A 94 7.33 30.83 7.25
CA ASN A 94 7.31 30.94 8.71
C ASN A 94 6.15 31.81 9.24
N ARG A 95 5.31 32.37 8.36
CA ARG A 95 4.13 33.14 8.79
C ARG A 95 3.19 32.26 9.58
N PHE A 96 2.69 32.80 10.69
CA PHE A 96 1.65 32.16 11.47
C PHE A 96 0.39 31.96 10.62
N ILE A 97 -0.17 30.75 10.66
CA ILE A 97 -1.42 30.40 9.99
C ILE A 97 -2.45 30.20 11.09
N GLY A 98 -3.45 31.08 11.14
CA GLY A 98 -4.52 31.01 12.14
C GLY A 98 -5.41 29.78 11.99
N CYS A 99 -6.20 29.48 13.02
CA CYS A 99 -7.01 28.25 13.11
C CYS A 99 -7.90 28.01 11.87
N MET A 100 -8.59 29.05 11.39
CA MET A 100 -9.48 28.96 10.23
C MET A 100 -8.74 29.14 8.90
N GLN A 101 -7.62 29.87 8.88
CA GLN A 101 -6.87 30.14 7.65
C GLN A 101 -6.32 28.86 7.00
N GLY A 102 -6.00 27.84 7.81
CA GLY A 102 -5.67 26.50 7.30
C GLY A 102 -6.80 25.93 6.43
N PHE A 103 -8.04 26.06 6.88
CA PHE A 103 -9.21 25.62 6.12
C PHE A 103 -9.47 26.53 4.91
N ASP A 104 -9.55 27.84 5.13
CA ASP A 104 -9.96 28.83 4.13
C ASP A 104 -8.99 28.93 2.96
N HIS A 105 -7.68 28.80 3.21
CA HIS A 105 -6.65 29.02 2.19
C HIS A 105 -5.99 27.73 1.68
N TRP A 106 -5.91 26.68 2.51
CA TRP A 106 -5.16 25.46 2.17
C TRP A 106 -6.06 24.26 1.91
N TYR A 107 -7.08 24.03 2.72
CA TYR A 107 -7.95 22.87 2.57
C TYR A 107 -8.75 22.89 1.25
N VAL A 108 -9.24 24.05 0.83
CA VAL A 108 -10.03 24.21 -0.41
C VAL A 108 -9.18 24.32 -1.68
N ARG A 109 -7.86 24.48 -1.55
CA ARG A 109 -6.96 24.75 -2.68
C ARG A 109 -6.84 23.55 -3.61
N LYS A 110 -7.10 23.74 -4.91
CA LYS A 110 -7.04 22.66 -5.92
C LYS A 110 -5.64 22.26 -6.41
N ARG A 111 -4.58 22.87 -5.85
CA ARG A 111 -3.20 22.50 -6.15
C ARG A 111 -2.78 21.27 -5.34
N PRO A 112 -1.76 20.53 -5.80
CA PRO A 112 -1.07 19.53 -4.99
C PRO A 112 -0.72 20.03 -3.60
N ASN A 113 -0.70 19.11 -2.63
CA ASN A 113 -0.24 19.38 -1.28
C ASN A 113 1.23 19.85 -1.32
N PRO A 114 1.59 20.94 -0.62
CA PRO A 114 2.97 21.44 -0.57
C PRO A 114 3.95 20.47 0.08
N ASN A 115 3.49 19.59 0.98
CA ASN A 115 4.33 18.56 1.60
C ASN A 115 3.83 17.18 1.17
N VAL A 116 4.73 16.39 0.57
CA VAL A 116 4.44 15.02 0.14
C VAL A 116 4.51 14.10 1.37
N LEU A 117 3.42 13.39 1.65
CA LEU A 117 3.31 12.48 2.79
C LEU A 117 3.84 11.09 2.43
N THR A 118 5.13 11.01 2.10
CA THR A 118 5.78 9.80 1.56
C THR A 118 5.51 8.55 2.41
N GLY A 119 5.10 7.46 1.77
CA GLY A 119 4.81 6.18 2.42
C GLY A 119 3.41 6.06 3.01
N ALA A 120 2.63 7.14 3.07
CA ALA A 120 1.26 7.07 3.52
C ALA A 120 0.38 6.31 2.52
N ILE A 121 -0.47 5.41 3.01
CA ILE A 121 -1.46 4.70 2.21
C ILE A 121 -2.82 5.37 2.40
N VAL A 122 -3.36 5.90 1.31
CA VAL A 122 -4.65 6.60 1.33
C VAL A 122 -5.83 5.63 1.39
N GLY A 123 -7.05 6.15 1.56
CA GLY A 123 -8.30 5.40 1.56
C GLY A 123 -8.70 4.69 0.27
N GLY A 124 -7.98 4.91 -0.83
CA GLY A 124 -8.05 4.09 -2.05
C GLY A 124 -9.36 4.22 -2.85
N PRO A 125 -9.57 3.35 -3.86
CA PRO A 125 -10.65 3.49 -4.83
C PRO A 125 -11.98 2.99 -4.26
N ASN A 126 -13.09 3.29 -4.95
CA ASN A 126 -14.41 2.72 -4.65
C ASN A 126 -14.57 1.28 -5.17
N CYS A 127 -15.79 0.71 -5.10
CA CYS A 127 -16.07 -0.65 -5.57
C CYS A 127 -15.95 -0.85 -7.08
N ARG A 128 -15.84 0.25 -7.85
CA ARG A 128 -15.69 0.25 -9.31
C ARG A 128 -14.24 0.57 -9.74
N ASP A 129 -13.29 0.48 -8.81
CA ASP A 129 -11.90 0.87 -8.99
C ASP A 129 -11.71 2.37 -9.34
N GLU A 130 -12.71 3.23 -9.08
CA GLU A 130 -12.64 4.66 -9.34
C GLU A 130 -12.02 5.40 -8.15
N PHE A 131 -11.10 6.33 -8.44
CA PHE A 131 -10.41 7.15 -7.44
C PHE A 131 -10.37 8.60 -7.89
N ARG A 132 -10.78 9.50 -7.00
CA ARG A 132 -10.68 10.95 -7.20
C ARG A 132 -9.70 11.55 -6.21
N ASP A 133 -8.57 12.02 -6.73
CA ASP A 133 -7.53 12.74 -6.00
C ASP A 133 -7.98 14.16 -5.67
N ASP A 134 -8.91 14.29 -4.73
CA ASP A 134 -9.42 15.55 -4.19
C ASP A 134 -9.35 15.50 -2.67
N ARG A 135 -8.68 16.48 -2.07
CA ARG A 135 -8.49 16.58 -0.62
C ARG A 135 -9.82 16.63 0.14
N THR A 136 -10.90 17.12 -0.48
CA THR A 136 -12.21 17.15 0.17
C THR A 136 -12.90 15.78 0.18
N ASN A 137 -12.42 14.84 -0.64
CA ASN A 137 -12.86 13.45 -0.67
C ASN A 137 -12.08 12.64 0.37
N TYR A 138 -12.32 12.94 1.65
CA TYR A 138 -11.65 12.27 2.77
C TYR A 138 -11.84 10.75 2.72
N VAL A 139 -12.97 10.25 2.21
CA VAL A 139 -13.24 8.81 2.09
C VAL A 139 -12.15 8.06 1.31
N GLN A 140 -11.63 8.65 0.23
CA GLN A 140 -10.61 8.04 -0.62
C GLN A 140 -9.21 8.58 -0.36
N THR A 141 -9.08 9.84 0.08
CA THR A 141 -7.79 10.53 0.18
C THR A 141 -7.25 10.65 1.60
N GLU A 142 -7.96 10.20 2.63
CA GLU A 142 -7.45 10.17 4.01
C GLU A 142 -6.23 9.25 4.11
N ALA A 143 -5.16 9.77 4.70
CA ALA A 143 -3.98 8.98 5.05
C ALA A 143 -4.14 8.44 6.49
N CYS A 144 -4.20 7.11 6.63
CA CYS A 144 -4.45 6.49 7.93
C CYS A 144 -3.30 5.59 8.37
N THR A 145 -2.91 5.68 9.64
CA THR A 145 -1.88 4.83 10.24
C THR A 145 -2.26 3.36 10.19
N TYR A 146 -3.53 3.03 10.38
CA TYR A 146 -4.02 1.65 10.34
C TYR A 146 -4.07 1.06 8.91
N ASN A 147 -3.93 1.87 7.85
CA ASN A 147 -3.71 1.36 6.50
C ASN A 147 -2.22 1.00 6.33
N THR A 148 -1.34 1.93 6.71
CA THR A 148 0.10 1.81 6.51
C THR A 148 0.74 0.76 7.42
N ALA A 149 0.39 0.73 8.70
CA ALA A 149 1.03 -0.14 9.71
C ALA A 149 1.02 -1.64 9.35
N PRO A 150 -0.13 -2.28 9.03
CA PRO A 150 -0.12 -3.68 8.62
C PRO A 150 0.65 -3.91 7.32
N MET A 151 0.63 -2.94 6.39
CA MET A 151 1.34 -3.06 5.12
C MET A 151 2.86 -3.04 5.29
N VAL A 152 3.42 -2.35 6.29
CA VAL A 152 4.86 -2.38 6.58
C VAL A 152 5.35 -3.83 6.75
N ALA A 153 4.63 -4.64 7.53
CA ALA A 153 4.99 -6.04 7.74
C ALA A 153 4.82 -6.89 6.47
N VAL A 154 3.78 -6.63 5.67
CA VAL A 154 3.58 -7.30 4.39
C VAL A 154 4.73 -6.99 3.43
N PHE A 155 5.09 -5.72 3.28
CA PHE A 155 6.20 -5.30 2.42
C PHE A 155 7.54 -5.84 2.90
N ALA A 156 7.81 -5.83 4.20
CA ALA A 156 9.04 -6.40 4.76
C ALA A 156 9.17 -7.89 4.42
N ARG A 157 8.08 -8.67 4.53
CA ARG A 157 8.07 -10.09 4.15
C ARG A 157 8.32 -10.28 2.67
N LEU A 158 7.63 -9.52 1.81
CA LEU A 158 7.77 -9.63 0.36
C LEU A 158 9.18 -9.23 -0.10
N HIS A 159 9.74 -8.18 0.50
CA HIS A 159 11.09 -7.71 0.22
C HIS A 159 12.15 -8.77 0.58
N ASN A 160 12.03 -9.38 1.77
CA ASN A 160 12.95 -10.43 2.19
C ASN A 160 12.94 -11.61 1.20
N LEU A 161 11.77 -12.03 0.74
CA LEU A 161 11.65 -13.11 -0.25
C LEU A 161 12.21 -12.75 -1.64
N SER A 162 12.11 -11.48 -2.05
CA SER A 162 12.76 -11.04 -3.29
C SER A 162 14.28 -11.00 -3.18
N ALA A 163 14.81 -10.63 -2.00
CA ALA A 163 16.24 -10.63 -1.75
C ALA A 163 16.80 -12.06 -1.77
N THR A 164 16.15 -13.00 -1.08
CA THR A 164 16.57 -14.41 -1.10
C THR A 164 16.50 -15.02 -2.50
N ALA A 165 15.47 -14.71 -3.28
CA ALA A 165 15.36 -15.19 -4.65
C ALA A 165 16.43 -14.59 -5.59
N ALA A 166 16.80 -13.32 -5.38
CA ALA A 166 17.89 -12.70 -6.13
C ALA A 166 19.25 -13.30 -5.76
N GLU A 167 19.47 -13.64 -4.50
CA GLU A 167 20.67 -14.35 -4.04
C GLU A 167 20.75 -15.77 -4.60
N GLU A 168 19.64 -16.52 -4.61
CA GLU A 168 19.57 -17.87 -5.18
C GLU A 168 19.79 -17.89 -6.70
N GLY A 169 19.22 -16.91 -7.42
CA GLY A 169 19.47 -16.73 -8.86
C GLY A 169 20.90 -16.28 -9.21
N CYS A 170 21.66 -15.78 -8.22
CA CYS A 170 23.06 -15.41 -8.34
C CYS A 170 24.02 -16.55 -7.94
N ARG A 171 23.52 -17.71 -7.47
CA ARG A 171 24.36 -18.87 -7.17
C ARG A 171 24.75 -19.58 -8.47
N PRO A 172 26.05 -19.76 -8.76
CA PRO A 172 26.47 -20.56 -9.92
C PRO A 172 26.08 -22.02 -9.67
N GLY A 173 24.99 -22.50 -10.29
CA GLY A 173 24.61 -23.91 -10.15
C GLY A 173 23.28 -24.39 -10.75
N THR A 174 22.29 -23.55 -11.03
CA THR A 174 21.01 -24.04 -11.58
C THR A 174 20.45 -23.12 -12.66
N ALA A 175 20.78 -23.45 -13.90
CA ALA A 175 20.20 -22.83 -15.08
C ALA A 175 18.71 -23.19 -15.20
N LEU A 176 17.85 -22.25 -14.81
CA LEU A 176 16.46 -22.17 -15.29
C LEU A 176 16.30 -20.85 -16.05
N GLY A 177 16.89 -20.81 -17.25
CA GLY A 177 16.38 -20.12 -18.45
C GLY A 177 15.91 -18.66 -18.42
N LEU A 178 16.07 -17.91 -17.34
CA LEU A 178 15.70 -16.49 -17.27
C LEU A 178 16.91 -15.69 -16.83
N SER A 179 17.49 -14.96 -17.79
CA SER A 179 18.60 -14.03 -17.61
C SER A 179 18.23 -12.92 -16.62
N ALA A 180 18.40 -13.16 -15.33
CA ALA A 180 18.53 -12.11 -14.34
C ALA A 180 19.96 -11.55 -14.42
N LYS A 181 20.12 -10.34 -14.99
CA LYS A 181 21.37 -9.60 -14.85
C LYS A 181 21.48 -9.12 -13.41
N CYS A 182 22.34 -9.75 -12.62
CA CYS A 182 22.85 -9.15 -11.39
C CYS A 182 23.62 -7.86 -11.75
N LYS A 183 23.32 -6.77 -11.04
CA LYS A 183 24.11 -5.54 -11.11
C LYS A 183 25.37 -5.67 -10.29
#